data_AF-A0A367K459-F1
#
_entry.id   AF-A0A367K459-F1
#
_cell.length_a   1.000
_cell.length_b   1.000
_cell.length_c   1.000
_cell.angle_alpha   90.00
_cell.angle_beta   90.00
_cell.angle_gamma   90.00
#
_symmetry.space_group_name_H-M   'P 1'
#
loop_
_entity.id
_entity.type
_entity.pdbx_description
1 polymer ?
#
loop_
_entity_poly.entity_id
_entity_poly.type
_entity_poly.pdbx_seq_one_letter_code
_entity_poly.pdbx_strand_id
1 'polypeptide(L)'
;MRLITHNMLQCHVKNCNNNNFPLRFEDVQVELIEADFNPEFISNMLNKLEWEALCSTAVQLGINTLPAQMPEDASENEEFLKLVHSVILE
;
A
#
# COMPACT_ATOMS: atom_id res chain seq x y z
N MET A 1 10.10 2.75 -6.85
CA MET A 1 9.12 1.64 -6.95
C MET A 1 7.83 2.14 -6.34
N ARG A 2 6.66 1.81 -6.91
CA ARG A 2 5.36 2.17 -6.31
C ARG A 2 5.02 1.23 -5.16
N LEU A 3 4.37 1.71 -4.10
CA LEU A 3 4.11 0.89 -2.91
C LEU A 3 3.17 -0.29 -3.16
N ILE A 4 2.31 -0.22 -4.18
CA ILE A 4 1.51 -1.37 -4.63
C ILE A 4 2.38 -2.60 -4.93
N THR A 5 3.57 -2.41 -5.51
CA THR A 5 4.47 -3.52 -5.84
C THR A 5 5.04 -4.14 -4.57
N HIS A 6 5.46 -3.31 -3.61
CA HIS A 6 6.00 -3.79 -2.33
C HIS A 6 4.97 -4.61 -1.55
N ASN A 7 3.69 -4.19 -1.57
CA ASN A 7 2.60 -4.91 -0.90
C ASN A 7 2.30 -6.30 -1.51
N MET A 8 2.91 -6.64 -2.66
CA MET A 8 2.82 -7.95 -3.31
C MET A 8 4.15 -8.74 -3.26
N LEU A 9 5.21 -8.19 -2.66
CA LEU A 9 6.52 -8.82 -2.58
C LEU A 9 6.75 -9.49 -1.22
N GLN A 10 7.15 -10.75 -1.25
CA GLN A 10 7.50 -11.52 -0.07
C GLN A 10 8.86 -12.24 -0.23
N CYS A 11 9.48 -12.58 0.89
CA CYS A 11 10.71 -13.36 0.93
C CYS A 11 10.42 -14.83 0.55
N HIS A 12 11.19 -15.33 -0.43
CA HIS A 12 11.12 -16.73 -0.89
C HIS A 12 12.45 -17.49 -0.69
N VAL A 13 13.36 -16.97 0.13
CA VAL A 13 14.60 -17.68 0.50
C VAL A 13 14.23 -19.01 1.17
N LYS A 14 15.03 -20.06 0.95
CA LYS A 14 14.80 -21.37 1.56
C LYS A 14 14.64 -21.24 3.08
N ASN A 15 13.54 -21.77 3.63
CA ASN A 15 13.13 -21.71 5.03
C ASN A 15 12.65 -20.33 5.53
N CYS A 16 12.44 -19.35 4.65
CA CYS A 16 11.81 -18.06 4.97
C CYS A 16 10.28 -18.21 4.98
N ASN A 17 9.75 -19.01 5.92
CA ASN A 17 8.32 -19.33 5.98
C ASN A 17 7.57 -18.54 7.08
N ASN A 18 8.30 -17.86 7.97
CA ASN A 18 7.76 -17.05 9.06
C ASN A 18 8.31 -15.63 8.92
N ASN A 19 7.47 -14.60 9.08
CA ASN A 19 7.85 -13.19 8.92
C ASN A 19 8.50 -12.88 7.55
N ASN A 20 8.00 -13.52 6.49
CA ASN A 20 8.49 -13.34 5.13
C ASN A 20 7.76 -12.21 4.38
N PHE A 21 6.76 -11.59 5.01
CA PHE A 21 5.99 -10.46 4.52
C PHE A 21 5.49 -9.62 5.72
N PRO A 22 5.44 -8.28 5.62
CA PRO A 22 6.01 -7.47 4.54
C PRO A 22 7.55 -7.38 4.61
N LEU A 23 8.18 -7.06 3.48
CA LEU A 23 9.62 -6.77 3.45
C LEU A 23 9.90 -5.41 4.11
N ARG A 24 11.00 -5.31 4.87
CA ARG A 24 11.37 -4.06 5.52
C ARG A 24 12.15 -3.15 4.56
N PHE A 25 11.78 -1.87 4.51
CA PHE A 25 12.62 -0.86 3.86
C PHE A 25 13.77 -0.43 4.76
N GLU A 26 14.96 -0.24 4.19
CA GLU A 26 16.16 0.26 4.86
C GLU A 26 16.82 1.31 3.96
N ASP A 27 17.18 2.46 4.53
CA ASP A 27 17.88 3.56 3.86
C ASP A 27 17.28 3.99 2.49
N VAL A 28 15.96 4.24 2.47
CA VAL A 28 15.23 4.61 1.25
C VAL A 28 14.94 6.11 1.13
N GLN A 29 14.80 6.57 -0.12
CA GLN A 29 14.30 7.91 -0.45
C GLN A 29 12.90 7.78 -1.05
N VAL A 30 12.00 8.67 -0.64
CA VAL A 30 10.63 8.75 -1.13
C VAL A 30 10.52 9.98 -2.04
N GLU A 31 9.92 9.80 -3.20
CA GLU A 31 9.61 10.85 -4.16
C GLU A 31 8.14 10.71 -4.56
N LEU A 32 7.45 11.83 -4.75
CA LEU A 32 6.08 11.86 -5.24
C LEU A 32 6.10 11.94 -6.77
N ILE A 33 5.49 10.96 -7.43
CA ILE A 33 5.38 10.92 -8.88
C ILE A 33 3.91 10.79 -9.27
N GLU A 34 3.36 11.87 -9.84
CA GLU A 34 1.95 11.92 -10.25
C GLU A 34 1.54 10.74 -11.15
N ALA A 35 0.29 10.30 -11.00
CA ALA A 35 -0.29 9.24 -11.79
C ALA A 35 -1.79 9.47 -12.02
N ASP A 36 -2.29 9.04 -13.17
CA ASP A 36 -3.71 9.19 -13.49
C ASP A 36 -4.58 8.39 -12.51
N PHE A 37 -5.52 9.09 -11.87
CA PHE A 37 -6.48 8.46 -10.96
C PHE A 37 -7.51 7.64 -11.73
N ASN A 38 -7.64 6.37 -11.38
CA ASN A 38 -8.69 5.48 -11.88
C ASN A 38 -9.43 4.82 -10.69
N PRO A 39 -10.63 5.29 -10.33
CA PRO A 39 -11.36 4.80 -9.16
C PRO A 39 -11.72 3.32 -9.27
N GLU A 40 -12.04 2.82 -10.47
CA GLU A 40 -12.37 1.41 -10.70
C GLU A 40 -11.15 0.51 -10.43
N PHE A 41 -9.97 0.94 -10.87
CA PHE A 41 -8.73 0.22 -10.59
C PHE A 41 -8.44 0.15 -9.09
N ILE A 42 -8.54 1.29 -8.39
CA ILE A 42 -8.25 1.35 -6.95
C ILE A 42 -9.25 0.51 -6.17
N SER A 43 -10.55 0.66 -6.45
CA SER A 43 -11.62 -0.12 -5.80
C SER A 43 -11.41 -1.63 -5.96
N ASN A 44 -11.07 -2.08 -7.17
CA ASN A 44 -10.72 -3.49 -7.41
C ASN A 44 -9.44 -3.94 -6.70
N MET A 45 -8.49 -3.02 -6.49
CA MET A 45 -7.23 -3.32 -5.83
C MET A 45 -7.37 -3.48 -4.32
N LEU A 46 -8.35 -2.81 -3.69
CA LEU A 46 -8.57 -2.90 -2.23
C LEU A 46 -8.61 -4.35 -1.72
N ASN A 47 -9.27 -5.24 -2.45
CA ASN A 47 -9.41 -6.66 -2.09
C ASN A 47 -8.11 -7.48 -2.21
N LYS A 48 -7.06 -6.91 -2.83
CA LYS A 48 -5.76 -7.56 -3.04
C LYS A 48 -4.66 -6.98 -2.14
N LEU A 49 -4.94 -5.86 -1.47
CA LEU A 49 -3.98 -5.20 -0.61
C LEU A 49 -4.00 -5.86 0.77
N GLU A 50 -2.81 -6.19 1.25
CA GLU A 50 -2.62 -6.49 2.67
C GLU A 50 -2.59 -5.18 3.44
N TRP A 51 -3.75 -4.76 3.94
CA TRP A 51 -3.98 -3.42 4.49
C TRP A 51 -3.08 -3.09 5.69
N GLU A 52 -2.97 -4.01 6.64
CA GLU A 52 -2.13 -3.81 7.83
C GLU A 52 -0.65 -3.62 7.44
N ALA A 53 -0.17 -4.44 6.50
CA ALA A 53 1.18 -4.35 5.98
C ALA A 53 1.41 -3.03 5.22
N LEU A 54 0.43 -2.59 4.42
CA LEU A 54 0.49 -1.32 3.71
C LEU A 54 0.55 -0.14 4.69
N CYS A 55 -0.32 -0.10 5.69
CA CYS A 55 -0.33 0.95 6.71
C CYS A 55 1.00 0.99 7.50
N SER A 56 1.49 -0.17 7.94
CA SER A 56 2.79 -0.26 8.62
C SER A 56 3.95 0.24 7.76
N THR A 57 3.95 -0.14 6.47
CA THR A 57 4.96 0.30 5.49
C THR A 57 4.87 1.81 5.23
N ALA A 58 3.67 2.34 5.05
CA ALA A 58 3.45 3.77 4.85
C ALA A 58 3.96 4.58 6.06
N VAL A 59 3.65 4.15 7.28
CA VAL A 59 4.16 4.76 8.52
C VAL A 59 5.69 4.69 8.59
N GLN A 60 6.31 3.56 8.21
CA GLN A 60 7.77 3.42 8.15
C GLN A 60 8.41 4.46 7.21
N LEU A 61 7.70 4.85 6.16
CA LEU A 61 8.12 5.84 5.17
C LEU A 61 7.71 7.28 5.52
N GLY A 62 7.08 7.50 6.67
CA GLY A 62 6.61 8.82 7.12
C GLY A 62 5.28 9.27 6.52
N ILE A 63 4.55 8.36 5.86
CA ILE A 63 3.24 8.60 5.25
C ILE A 63 2.15 8.17 6.23
N ASN A 64 1.46 9.14 6.83
CA ASN A 64 0.46 8.92 7.89
C ASN A 64 -0.97 9.25 7.46
N THR A 65 -1.28 9.10 6.17
CA THR A 65 -2.59 9.47 5.60
C THR A 65 -3.61 8.33 5.68
N LEU A 66 -3.16 7.06 5.64
CA LEU A 66 -4.06 5.91 5.63
C LEU A 66 -4.70 5.68 7.01
N PRO A 67 -6.01 5.37 7.08
CA PRO A 67 -6.63 4.95 8.33
C PRO A 67 -6.15 3.56 8.75
N ALA A 68 -6.10 3.33 10.06
CA ALA A 68 -5.63 2.06 10.63
C ALA A 68 -6.48 0.86 10.17
N GLN A 69 -7.77 1.07 9.95
CA GLN A 69 -8.69 0.06 9.44
C GLN A 69 -9.34 0.58 8.15
N MET A 70 -9.58 -0.34 7.22
CA MET A 70 -10.30 -0.04 6.00
C MET A 70 -11.76 0.30 6.34
N PRO A 71 -12.29 1.45 5.89
CA PRO A 71 -13.70 1.81 6.06
C PRO A 71 -14.65 0.79 5.40
N GLU A 72 -15.87 0.66 5.92
CA GLU A 72 -16.87 -0.26 5.35
C GLU A 72 -17.33 0.17 3.95
N ASP A 73 -17.35 1.47 3.69
CA ASP A 73 -17.74 2.12 2.42
C ASP A 73 -16.54 2.38 1.48
N ALA A 74 -15.38 1.78 1.76
CA ALA A 74 -14.12 2.05 1.07
C ALA A 74 -14.20 2.00 -0.47
N SER A 75 -14.94 1.05 -1.04
CA SER A 75 -15.07 0.89 -2.50
C SER A 75 -15.93 1.95 -3.18
N GLU A 76 -16.76 2.66 -2.42
CA GLU A 76 -17.73 3.66 -2.91
C GLU A 76 -17.32 5.09 -2.53
N ASN A 77 -16.37 5.24 -1.62
CA ASN A 77 -15.88 6.51 -1.12
C ASN A 77 -14.74 7.07 -1.99
N GLU A 78 -15.05 7.99 -2.91
CA GLU A 78 -14.07 8.55 -3.85
C GLU A 78 -12.90 9.28 -3.15
N GLU A 79 -13.16 9.97 -2.03
CA GLU A 79 -12.10 10.65 -1.27
C GLU A 79 -11.11 9.64 -0.68
N PHE A 80 -11.61 8.53 -0.16
CA PHE A 80 -10.79 7.42 0.31
C PHE A 80 -10.01 6.76 -0.84
N LEU A 81 -10.64 6.52 -1.99
CA LEU A 81 -9.96 5.96 -3.17
C LEU A 81 -8.82 6.85 -3.67
N LYS A 82 -8.99 8.19 -3.63
CA LYS A 82 -7.90 9.14 -3.95
C LYS A 82 -6.75 9.07 -2.95
N LEU A 83 -7.07 8.90 -1.67
CA LEU A 83 -6.08 8.74 -0.61
C LEU A 83 -5.30 7.43 -0.78
N VAL A 84 -5.97 6.34 -1.11
CA VAL A 84 -5.29 5.07 -1.41
C VAL A 84 -4.42 5.22 -2.65
N HIS A 85 -4.94 5.79 -3.74
CA HIS A 85 -4.20 6.06 -4.98
C HIS A 85 -2.88 6.79 -4.73
N SER A 86 -2.91 7.89 -3.98
CA SER A 86 -1.70 8.67 -3.72
C SER A 86 -0.64 7.91 -2.93
N VAL A 87 -1.03 6.90 -2.13
CA VAL A 87 -0.07 6.07 -1.39
C VAL A 87 0.44 4.90 -2.23
N ILE A 88 -0.46 4.20 -2.95
CA ILE A 88 -0.08 2.96 -3.63
C ILE A 88 0.54 3.20 -5.01
N LEU A 89 0.24 4.34 -5.64
CA LEU A 89 0.65 4.67 -6.99
C LEU A 89 1.56 5.90 -7.08
N GLU A 90 1.34 6.96 -6.31
CA GLU A 90 2.16 8.19 -6.40
C GLU A 90 3.41 8.15 -5.50
#